data_AF-A0A484Z1V1-F1
#
_entry.id   AF-A0A484Z1V1-F1
#
_cell.length_a   1.000
_cell.length_b   1.000
_cell.length_c   1.000
_cell.angle_alpha   90.00
_cell.angle_beta   90.00
_cell.angle_gamma   90.00
#
_symmetry.space_group_name_H-M   'P 1'
#
loop_
_entity.id
_entity.type
_entity.pdbx_description
1 polymer ?
#
loop_
_entity_poly.entity_id
_entity_poly.type
_entity_poly.pdbx_seq_one_letter_code
_entity_poly.pdbx_strand_id
1 'polypeptide(L)'
;MSDVAETLDPLRLPLQGERLIEASAGTGKTFTIAALYLRLLLGLGGSAAFPRPLTVEELLVVTFTEAATAELRGRIRSNIHELRIACLRETTDNPLYKRLLEEIDDKAQAAQWLLLAERQMDEAAVFTIHGFCQRMLNLNAFESGMLFEQQLIEDESLLRYQACADFWRRHCYPLPREIAQVVFETWKGPQALLRDINRYLQGEAPVIKAPPPDDETLASRHAQIVARIDAVKQQWRDAVGELDALIESSGIDRRKFNRSNQAKWIEKISAWAEEETNSYQLPESLEKFSQRFLEDRTKAGGETPRHPLFEAIDQLLAEPLSIRDLVITRALAEIRETVAREKRRRGELVLMTC
;
A
#
# COMPACT_ATOMS: atom_id res chain seq x y z
N MET A 1 -1.21 -4.46 31.17
CA MET A 1 -2.37 -5.22 30.65
C MET A 1 -1.92 -6.66 30.47
N SER A 2 -2.72 -7.63 30.92
CA SER A 2 -2.44 -9.05 30.78
C SER A 2 -2.34 -9.46 29.31
N ASP A 3 -1.59 -10.52 29.03
CA ASP A 3 -1.37 -11.08 27.67
C ASP A 3 -2.65 -11.70 27.06
N VAL A 4 -3.71 -11.84 27.87
CA VAL A 4 -5.01 -12.39 27.48
C VAL A 4 -6.10 -11.36 27.74
N ALA A 5 -6.95 -11.14 26.73
CA ALA A 5 -8.12 -10.27 26.83
C ALA A 5 -9.13 -10.83 27.84
N GLU A 6 -9.68 -9.97 28.68
CA GLU A 6 -10.71 -10.34 29.66
C GLU A 6 -12.08 -10.50 28.99
N THR A 7 -12.92 -11.40 29.52
CA THR A 7 -14.30 -11.55 29.07
C THR A 7 -15.07 -10.25 29.32
N LEU A 8 -15.61 -9.67 28.24
CA LEU A 8 -16.32 -8.39 28.29
C LEU A 8 -17.68 -8.50 29.01
N ASP A 9 -17.85 -7.74 30.10
CA ASP A 9 -19.18 -7.33 30.59
C ASP A 9 -19.44 -5.87 30.17
N PRO A 10 -20.36 -5.61 29.21
CA PRO A 10 -20.66 -4.25 28.76
C PRO A 10 -21.13 -3.29 29.87
N LEU A 11 -21.69 -3.79 30.98
CA LEU A 11 -22.15 -2.93 32.09
C LEU A 11 -21.06 -2.53 33.08
N ARG A 12 -19.93 -3.24 33.06
CA ARG A 12 -18.81 -3.01 33.98
C ARG A 12 -17.54 -2.57 33.28
N LEU A 13 -17.53 -2.52 31.94
CA LEU A 13 -16.43 -1.95 31.17
C LEU A 13 -16.16 -0.50 31.63
N PRO A 14 -14.93 -0.16 32.06
CA PRO A 14 -14.58 1.22 32.41
C PRO A 14 -14.63 2.12 31.18
N LEU A 15 -15.46 3.16 31.24
CA LEU A 15 -15.71 4.10 30.14
C LEU A 15 -14.69 5.26 30.08
N GLN A 16 -13.58 5.16 30.81
CA GLN A 16 -12.49 6.13 30.80
C GLN A 16 -11.20 5.52 30.25
N GLY A 17 -10.51 6.32 29.44
CA GLY A 17 -9.25 5.96 28.79
C GLY A 17 -9.45 5.11 27.54
N GLU A 18 -8.38 4.44 27.13
CA GLU A 18 -8.36 3.61 25.93
C GLU A 18 -8.82 2.18 26.25
N ARG A 19 -9.72 1.65 25.43
CA ARG A 19 -10.24 0.28 25.55
C ARG A 19 -10.22 -0.39 24.17
N LEU A 20 -9.66 -1.59 24.12
CA LEU A 20 -9.71 -2.45 22.94
C LEU A 20 -10.69 -3.58 23.21
N ILE A 21 -11.71 -3.71 22.36
CA ILE A 21 -12.73 -4.76 22.44
C ILE A 21 -12.58 -5.65 21.20
N GLU A 22 -12.21 -6.90 21.41
CA GLU A 22 -12.20 -7.92 20.36
C GLU A 22 -13.59 -8.55 20.23
N ALA A 23 -14.12 -8.63 19.00
CA ALA A 23 -15.44 -9.19 18.77
C ALA A 23 -15.55 -9.95 17.43
N SER A 24 -15.62 -11.26 17.52
CA SER A 24 -15.80 -12.19 16.39
C SER A 24 -17.19 -12.11 15.73
N ALA A 25 -17.38 -12.84 14.63
CA ALA A 25 -18.68 -12.93 13.98
C ALA A 25 -19.73 -13.50 14.95
N GLY A 26 -20.91 -12.87 15.03
CA GLY A 26 -22.02 -13.34 15.86
C GLY A 26 -21.91 -13.07 17.38
N THR A 27 -20.84 -12.44 17.89
CA THR A 27 -20.65 -12.23 19.34
C THR A 27 -21.36 -10.99 19.91
N GLY A 28 -22.38 -10.47 19.22
CA GLY A 28 -23.18 -9.35 19.74
C GLY A 28 -22.52 -7.98 19.70
N LYS A 29 -21.61 -7.70 18.76
CA LYS A 29 -20.99 -6.36 18.54
C LYS A 29 -21.98 -5.20 18.67
N THR A 30 -23.10 -5.31 17.94
CA THR A 30 -24.10 -4.26 17.88
C THR A 30 -24.86 -4.11 19.20
N PHE A 31 -25.04 -5.21 19.93
CA PHE A 31 -25.62 -5.20 21.28
C PHE A 31 -24.69 -4.53 22.28
N THR A 32 -23.39 -4.82 22.20
CA THR A 32 -22.37 -4.17 23.04
C THR A 32 -22.33 -2.66 22.79
N ILE A 33 -22.29 -2.22 21.53
CA ILE A 33 -22.28 -0.78 21.21
C ILE A 33 -23.53 -0.08 21.77
N ALA A 34 -24.70 -0.69 21.63
CA ALA A 34 -25.94 -0.16 22.18
C ALA A 34 -25.88 -0.01 23.71
N ALA A 35 -25.40 -1.04 24.42
CA ALA A 35 -25.25 -1.01 25.87
C ALA A 35 -24.31 0.11 26.32
N LEU A 36 -23.15 0.25 25.67
CA LEU A 36 -22.18 1.29 25.99
C LEU A 36 -22.74 2.69 25.70
N TYR A 37 -23.45 2.86 24.59
CA TYR A 37 -24.07 4.15 24.23
C TYR A 37 -25.08 4.60 25.28
N LEU A 38 -25.98 3.71 25.71
CA LEU A 38 -26.97 4.01 26.76
C LEU A 38 -26.31 4.30 28.11
N ARG A 39 -25.24 3.58 28.47
CA ARG A 39 -24.47 3.87 29.69
C ARG A 39 -23.84 5.25 29.66
N LEU A 40 -23.30 5.68 28.53
CA LEU A 40 -22.69 7.00 28.39
C LEU A 40 -23.74 8.12 28.43
N LEU A 41 -24.92 7.93 27.82
CA LEU A 41 -26.02 8.89 27.89
C LEU A 41 -26.52 9.11 29.31
N LEU A 42 -26.60 8.04 30.11
CA LEU A 42 -27.20 8.06 31.43
C LEU A 42 -26.18 8.13 32.59
N GLY A 43 -24.88 8.07 32.29
CA GLY A 43 -23.82 8.06 33.31
C GLY A 43 -23.77 6.78 34.16
N LEU A 44 -24.09 5.62 33.58
CA LEU A 44 -24.26 4.35 34.30
C LEU A 44 -22.97 3.52 34.44
N GLY A 45 -22.91 2.69 35.48
CA GLY A 45 -21.84 1.71 35.73
C GLY A 45 -20.95 1.97 36.95
N GLY A 46 -21.38 2.82 37.89
CA GLY A 46 -20.68 3.05 39.17
C GLY A 46 -19.26 3.56 38.99
N SER A 47 -18.27 2.91 39.60
CA SER A 47 -16.85 3.29 39.46
C SER A 47 -16.29 3.12 38.04
N ALA A 48 -17.00 2.40 37.16
CA ALA A 48 -16.65 2.21 35.76
C ALA A 48 -17.40 3.18 34.83
N ALA A 49 -18.24 4.08 35.38
CA ALA A 49 -18.99 5.07 34.61
C ALA A 49 -18.07 6.18 34.08
N PHE A 50 -18.56 6.89 33.05
CA PHE A 50 -17.96 8.14 32.62
C PHE A 50 -18.28 9.24 33.66
N PRO A 51 -17.41 10.25 33.87
CA PRO A 51 -17.60 11.25 34.95
C PRO A 51 -18.92 12.04 34.94
N ARG A 52 -19.63 12.08 33.80
CA ARG A 52 -20.92 12.76 33.64
C ARG A 52 -21.77 12.07 32.57
N PRO A 53 -23.10 12.26 32.54
CA PRO A 53 -23.88 11.92 31.35
C PRO A 53 -23.44 12.76 30.14
N LEU A 54 -23.50 12.16 28.96
CA LEU A 54 -23.15 12.76 27.67
C LEU A 54 -24.39 12.95 26.80
N THR A 55 -24.37 13.92 25.89
CA THR A 55 -25.41 14.08 24.86
C THR A 55 -25.10 13.25 23.61
N VAL A 56 -26.08 13.08 22.71
CA VAL A 56 -25.89 12.32 21.45
C VAL A 56 -24.85 12.94 20.51
N GLU A 57 -24.62 14.25 20.61
CA GLU A 57 -23.60 15.00 19.85
C GLU A 57 -22.19 14.81 20.42
N GLU A 58 -22.07 14.53 21.72
CA GLU A 58 -20.80 14.29 22.41
C GLU A 58 -20.30 12.83 22.26
N LEU A 59 -21.16 11.94 21.75
CA LEU A 59 -20.87 10.52 21.56
C LEU A 59 -20.46 10.23 20.12
N LEU A 60 -19.16 10.39 19.83
CA LEU A 60 -18.60 10.09 18.53
C LEU A 60 -18.55 8.58 18.26
N VAL A 61 -19.26 8.15 17.22
CA VAL A 61 -19.21 6.78 16.68
C VAL A 61 -18.84 6.84 15.21
N VAL A 62 -17.75 6.19 14.83
CA VAL A 62 -17.26 6.15 13.45
C VAL A 62 -17.32 4.73 12.86
N THR A 63 -17.68 4.61 11.60
CA THR A 63 -17.73 3.33 10.86
C THR A 63 -17.28 3.48 9.41
N PHE A 64 -17.16 2.38 8.68
CA PHE A 64 -16.59 2.36 7.32
C PHE A 64 -17.60 2.71 6.22
N THR A 65 -18.88 2.40 6.39
CA THR A 65 -19.87 2.53 5.31
C THR A 65 -21.06 3.40 5.71
N GLU A 66 -21.62 4.08 4.72
CA GLU A 66 -22.85 4.88 4.89
C GLU A 66 -24.02 4.00 5.34
N ALA A 67 -24.13 2.78 4.81
CA ALA A 67 -25.13 1.81 5.23
C ALA A 67 -24.98 1.41 6.70
N ALA A 68 -23.75 1.14 7.16
CA ALA A 68 -23.50 0.83 8.57
C ALA A 68 -23.79 2.02 9.49
N THR A 69 -23.51 3.25 9.02
CA THR A 69 -23.83 4.48 9.75
C THR A 69 -25.35 4.62 9.93
N ALA A 70 -26.11 4.46 8.85
CA ALA A 70 -27.57 4.52 8.88
C ALA A 70 -28.18 3.42 9.75
N GLU A 71 -27.70 2.18 9.61
CA GLU A 71 -28.12 1.05 10.44
C GLU A 71 -27.85 1.32 11.93
N LEU A 72 -26.63 1.77 12.26
CA LEU A 72 -26.22 2.01 13.64
C LEU A 72 -27.01 3.16 14.27
N ARG A 73 -27.23 4.25 13.54
CA ARG A 73 -28.06 5.37 13.98
C ARG A 73 -29.50 4.92 14.25
N GLY A 74 -30.09 4.13 13.34
CA GLY A 74 -31.44 3.58 13.52
C GLY A 74 -31.54 2.69 14.74
N ARG A 75 -30.55 1.82 14.96
CA ARG A 75 -30.50 0.95 16.15
C ARG A 75 -30.35 1.73 17.45
N ILE A 76 -29.44 2.71 17.51
CA ILE A 76 -29.26 3.58 18.69
C ILE A 76 -30.58 4.27 19.02
N ARG A 77 -31.26 4.85 18.03
CA ARG A 77 -32.56 5.49 18.21
C ARG A 77 -33.61 4.53 18.77
N SER A 78 -33.70 3.31 18.25
CA SER A 78 -34.62 2.27 18.77
C SER A 78 -34.33 1.93 20.23
N ASN A 79 -33.05 1.73 20.58
CA ASN A 79 -32.67 1.38 21.94
C ASN A 79 -32.94 2.51 22.94
N ILE A 80 -32.71 3.76 22.55
CA ILE A 80 -33.07 4.94 23.37
C ILE A 80 -34.59 4.98 23.60
N HIS A 81 -35.38 4.81 22.54
CA HIS A 81 -36.83 4.81 22.61
C HIS A 81 -37.37 3.68 23.52
N GLU A 82 -36.87 2.46 23.32
CA GLU A 82 -37.29 1.29 24.09
C GLU A 82 -36.92 1.41 25.57
N LEU A 83 -35.68 1.85 25.88
CA LEU A 83 -35.27 2.07 27.26
C LEU A 83 -36.08 3.21 27.91
N ARG A 84 -36.44 4.25 27.15
CA ARG A 84 -37.29 5.34 27.63
C ARG A 84 -38.66 4.83 28.06
N ILE A 85 -39.28 4.00 27.23
CA ILE A 85 -40.57 3.35 27.55
C ILE A 85 -40.41 2.44 28.77
N ALA A 86 -39.32 1.68 28.84
CA ALA A 86 -39.02 0.82 29.99
C ALA A 86 -38.85 1.62 31.29
N CYS A 87 -38.23 2.80 31.24
CA CYS A 87 -38.12 3.71 32.39
C CYS A 87 -39.48 4.24 32.83
N LEU A 88 -40.37 4.61 31.89
CA LEU A 88 -41.72 5.09 32.21
C LEU A 88 -42.63 4.00 32.77
N ARG A 89 -42.44 2.76 32.33
CA ARG A 89 -43.22 1.59 32.79
C ARG A 89 -42.60 0.93 34.02
N GLU A 90 -41.35 1.27 34.33
CA GLU A 90 -40.50 0.62 35.33
C GLU A 90 -40.39 -0.91 35.17
N THR A 91 -40.62 -1.42 33.96
CA THR A 91 -40.57 -2.84 33.64
C THR A 91 -40.24 -3.08 32.17
N THR A 92 -39.60 -4.21 31.88
CA THR A 92 -39.22 -4.63 30.53
C THR A 92 -38.91 -6.13 30.48
N ASP A 93 -39.20 -6.74 29.34
CA ASP A 93 -38.84 -8.14 29.06
C ASP A 93 -37.46 -8.28 28.40
N ASN A 94 -36.84 -7.16 27.98
CA ASN A 94 -35.50 -7.18 27.38
C ASN A 94 -34.42 -7.32 28.47
N PRO A 95 -33.56 -8.37 28.41
CA PRO A 95 -32.56 -8.61 29.44
C PRO A 95 -31.56 -7.47 29.65
N LEU A 96 -31.18 -6.74 28.59
CA LEU A 96 -30.26 -5.60 28.70
C LEU A 96 -30.92 -4.45 29.46
N TYR A 97 -32.13 -4.07 29.04
CA TYR A 97 -32.83 -2.95 29.65
C TYR A 97 -33.20 -3.24 31.09
N LYS A 98 -33.50 -4.51 31.42
CA LYS A 98 -33.74 -4.92 32.79
C LYS A 98 -32.51 -4.66 33.68
N ARG A 99 -31.33 -5.08 33.25
CA ARG A 99 -30.07 -4.80 33.98
C ARG A 99 -29.78 -3.29 34.05
N LEU A 100 -30.09 -2.52 33.01
CA LEU A 100 -29.93 -1.07 33.05
C LEU A 100 -30.92 -0.38 34.01
N LEU A 101 -32.18 -0.82 34.06
CA LEU A 101 -33.17 -0.31 35.00
C LEU A 101 -32.79 -0.56 36.46
N GLU A 102 -32.12 -1.69 36.73
CA GLU A 102 -31.55 -2.00 38.05
C GLU A 102 -30.42 -1.02 38.46
N GLU A 103 -29.71 -0.43 37.49
CA GLU A 103 -28.62 0.55 37.74
C GLU A 103 -29.07 2.01 37.73
N ILE A 104 -30.25 2.32 37.17
CA ILE A 104 -30.79 3.69 37.13
C ILE A 104 -31.39 4.01 38.49
N ASP A 105 -30.94 5.07 39.18
CA ASP A 105 -31.56 5.48 40.45
C ASP A 105 -32.92 6.15 40.22
N ASP A 106 -32.95 7.22 39.41
CA ASP A 106 -34.15 7.99 39.06
C ASP A 106 -34.62 7.67 37.63
N LYS A 107 -35.64 6.81 37.53
CA LYS A 107 -36.21 6.37 36.25
C LYS A 107 -36.99 7.50 35.55
N ALA A 108 -37.57 8.43 36.31
CA ALA A 108 -38.30 9.55 35.73
C ALA A 108 -37.33 10.54 35.07
N GLN A 109 -36.21 10.84 35.72
CA GLN A 109 -35.14 11.66 35.15
C GLN A 109 -34.49 10.97 33.93
N ALA A 110 -34.18 9.67 34.03
CA ALA A 110 -33.64 8.91 32.90
C ALA A 110 -34.58 8.95 31.68
N ALA A 111 -35.90 8.81 31.89
CA ALA A 111 -36.88 8.92 30.81
C ALA A 111 -36.92 10.31 30.15
N GLN A 112 -36.65 11.39 30.91
CA GLN A 112 -36.55 12.74 30.37
C GLN A 112 -35.25 12.92 29.55
N TRP A 113 -34.11 12.47 30.05
CA TRP A 113 -32.84 12.51 29.31
C TRP A 113 -32.92 11.71 28.01
N LEU A 114 -33.49 10.51 28.07
CA LEU A 114 -33.70 9.69 26.88
C LEU A 114 -34.68 10.33 25.88
N LEU A 115 -35.70 11.06 26.36
CA LEU A 115 -36.60 11.81 25.46
C LEU A 115 -35.85 12.92 24.72
N LEU A 116 -34.95 13.63 25.40
CA LEU A 116 -34.13 14.68 24.78
C LEU A 116 -33.18 14.06 23.75
N ALA A 117 -32.48 12.99 24.13
CA ALA A 117 -31.60 12.24 23.24
C ALA A 117 -32.35 11.72 21.99
N GLU A 118 -33.55 11.15 22.17
CA GLU A 118 -34.39 10.66 21.08
C GLU A 118 -34.75 11.76 20.06
N ARG A 119 -35.03 12.98 20.55
CA ARG A 119 -35.33 14.15 19.71
C ARG A 119 -34.11 14.72 18.98
N GLN A 120 -32.92 14.53 19.53
CA GLN A 120 -31.66 15.02 18.98
C GLN A 120 -30.94 14.00 18.09
N MET A 121 -31.55 12.83 17.82
CA MET A 121 -30.90 11.77 17.06
C MET A 121 -30.49 12.16 15.63
N ASP A 122 -31.11 13.18 15.04
CA ASP A 122 -30.73 13.70 13.72
C ASP A 122 -29.36 14.41 13.75
N GLU A 123 -28.93 14.90 14.91
CA GLU A 123 -27.64 15.55 15.15
C GLU A 123 -26.61 14.61 15.80
N ALA A 124 -26.98 13.35 16.05
CA ALA A 124 -26.11 12.37 16.69
C ALA A 124 -24.77 12.23 15.95
N ALA A 125 -23.67 12.20 16.70
CA ALA A 125 -22.31 12.13 16.16
C ALA A 125 -21.92 10.73 15.66
N VAL A 126 -22.74 10.16 14.77
CA VAL A 126 -22.55 8.86 14.12
C VAL A 126 -22.20 9.11 12.66
N PHE A 127 -20.94 8.90 12.28
CA PHE A 127 -20.41 9.26 10.97
C PHE A 127 -19.66 8.08 10.32
N THR A 128 -19.46 8.16 9.02
CA THR A 128 -18.34 7.45 8.39
C THR A 128 -17.01 8.09 8.82
N ILE A 129 -15.91 7.35 8.70
CA ILE A 129 -14.56 7.91 8.94
C ILE A 129 -14.36 9.19 8.12
N HIS A 130 -14.77 9.17 6.84
CA HIS A 130 -14.71 10.31 5.93
C HIS A 130 -15.60 11.47 6.37
N GLY A 131 -16.86 11.20 6.73
CA GLY A 131 -17.78 12.24 7.19
C GLY A 131 -17.28 12.95 8.44
N PHE A 132 -16.66 12.19 9.38
CA PHE A 132 -16.05 12.78 10.57
C PHE A 132 -14.84 13.66 10.22
N CYS A 133 -13.90 13.17 9.41
CA CYS A 133 -12.72 13.93 9.00
C CYS A 133 -13.12 15.22 8.27
N GLN A 134 -14.08 15.16 7.33
CA GLN A 134 -14.57 16.33 6.61
C GLN A 134 -15.20 17.36 7.56
N ARG A 135 -16.02 16.91 8.52
CA ARG A 135 -16.61 17.80 9.53
C ARG A 135 -15.54 18.50 10.36
N MET A 136 -14.52 17.78 10.82
CA MET A 136 -13.42 18.37 11.60
C MET A 136 -12.59 19.37 10.79
N LEU A 137 -12.31 19.06 9.52
CA LEU A 137 -11.60 19.95 8.60
C LEU A 137 -12.38 21.25 8.35
N ASN A 138 -13.70 21.17 8.17
CA ASN A 138 -14.54 22.34 7.93
C ASN A 138 -14.71 23.21 9.19
N LEU A 139 -14.85 22.59 10.36
CA LEU A 139 -15.00 23.34 11.63
C LEU A 139 -13.73 24.09 12.00
N ASN A 140 -12.56 23.55 11.65
CA ASN A 140 -11.24 24.15 11.92
C ASN A 140 -10.57 24.58 10.60
N ALA A 141 -11.34 25.26 9.73
CA ALA A 141 -10.88 25.64 8.39
C ALA A 141 -9.64 26.55 8.42
N PHE A 142 -9.52 27.40 9.44
CA PHE A 142 -8.38 28.30 9.61
C PHE A 142 -7.09 27.55 9.94
N GLU A 143 -7.15 26.59 10.87
CA GLU A 143 -6.01 25.76 11.25
C GLU A 143 -5.61 24.78 10.14
N SER A 144 -6.60 24.27 9.40
CA SER A 144 -6.37 23.30 8.32
C SER A 144 -5.98 23.92 6.98
N GLY A 145 -6.13 25.24 6.81
CA GLY A 145 -5.88 25.93 5.54
C GLY A 145 -6.82 25.50 4.41
N MET A 146 -7.97 24.93 4.76
CA MET A 146 -8.94 24.37 3.82
C MET A 146 -9.88 25.47 3.30
N LEU A 147 -10.36 25.29 2.06
CA LEU A 147 -11.40 26.16 1.50
C LEU A 147 -12.74 25.86 2.19
N PHE A 148 -13.54 26.90 2.45
CA PHE A 148 -14.89 26.72 3.01
C PHE A 148 -15.82 25.94 2.08
N GLU A 149 -15.63 26.09 0.77
CA GLU A 149 -16.32 25.33 -0.26
C GLU A 149 -15.32 24.41 -0.95
N GLN A 150 -15.42 23.10 -0.72
CA GLN A 150 -14.65 22.09 -1.42
C GLN A 150 -15.56 21.18 -2.21
N GLN A 151 -15.16 20.88 -3.44
CA GLN A 151 -15.83 19.88 -4.24
C GLN A 151 -15.23 18.51 -3.91
N LEU A 152 -16.08 17.61 -3.43
CA LEU A 152 -15.71 16.21 -3.23
C LEU A 152 -15.71 15.52 -4.60
N ILE A 153 -14.60 14.88 -4.96
CA ILE A 153 -14.54 14.01 -6.14
C ILE A 153 -14.39 12.55 -5.71
N GLU A 154 -15.16 11.67 -6.36
CA GLU A 154 -15.18 10.24 -6.06
C GLU A 154 -14.16 9.46 -6.89
N ASP A 155 -13.80 9.94 -8.09
CA ASP A 155 -12.88 9.26 -8.99
C ASP A 155 -11.73 10.15 -9.47
N GLU A 156 -10.52 9.80 -9.05
CA GLU A 156 -9.27 10.41 -9.50
C GLU A 156 -8.61 9.69 -10.69
N SER A 157 -9.24 8.67 -11.26
CA SER A 157 -8.63 7.83 -12.31
C SER A 157 -8.15 8.68 -13.49
N LEU A 158 -9.00 9.59 -13.97
CA LEU A 158 -8.68 10.49 -15.08
C LEU A 158 -7.55 11.46 -14.71
N LEU A 159 -7.57 11.99 -13.49
CA LEU A 159 -6.56 12.93 -13.02
C LEU A 159 -5.18 12.26 -12.90
N ARG A 160 -5.13 11.04 -12.37
CA ARG A 160 -3.91 10.22 -12.33
C ARG A 160 -3.41 9.87 -13.73
N TYR A 161 -4.32 9.52 -14.64
CA TYR A 161 -3.95 9.24 -16.03
C TYR A 161 -3.37 10.46 -16.72
N GLN A 162 -3.99 11.63 -16.58
CA GLN A 162 -3.47 12.89 -17.12
C GLN A 162 -2.08 13.20 -16.57
N ALA A 163 -1.89 13.11 -15.25
CA ALA A 163 -0.60 13.33 -14.62
C ALA A 163 0.47 12.33 -15.08
N CYS A 164 0.11 11.05 -15.27
CA CYS A 164 1.02 10.04 -15.83
C CYS A 164 1.38 10.33 -17.30
N ALA A 165 0.41 10.74 -18.10
CA ALA A 165 0.65 11.14 -19.49
C ALA A 165 1.57 12.38 -19.56
N ASP A 166 1.40 13.35 -18.66
CA ASP A 166 2.26 14.53 -18.59
C ASP A 166 3.67 14.22 -18.12
N PHE A 167 3.83 13.29 -17.16
CA PHE A 167 5.12 12.74 -16.80
C PHE A 167 5.79 12.10 -18.02
N TRP A 168 5.06 11.26 -18.75
CA TRP A 168 5.57 10.59 -19.95
C TRP A 168 5.98 11.57 -21.05
N ARG A 169 5.19 12.62 -21.31
CA ARG A 169 5.55 13.66 -22.29
C ARG A 169 6.84 14.39 -21.91
N ARG A 170 7.00 14.74 -20.64
CA ARG A 170 8.16 15.50 -20.16
C ARG A 170 9.43 14.66 -20.10
N HIS A 171 9.32 13.39 -19.73
CA HIS A 171 10.48 12.52 -19.48
C HIS A 171 10.79 11.53 -20.60
N CYS A 172 9.84 11.17 -21.46
CA CYS A 172 10.05 10.17 -22.50
C CYS A 172 10.15 10.75 -23.91
N TYR A 173 9.44 11.84 -24.24
CA TYR A 173 9.52 12.44 -25.57
C TYR A 173 10.88 13.06 -25.91
N PRO A 174 11.62 13.69 -24.97
CA PRO A 174 12.94 14.24 -25.28
C PRO A 174 14.07 13.19 -25.27
N LEU A 175 13.77 11.92 -24.99
CA LEU A 175 14.82 10.89 -24.89
C LEU A 175 15.43 10.58 -26.26
N PRO A 176 16.75 10.35 -26.33
CA PRO A 176 17.38 9.81 -27.52
C PRO A 176 16.87 8.40 -27.81
N ARG A 177 16.99 7.97 -29.08
CA ARG A 177 16.40 6.72 -29.61
C ARG A 177 16.80 5.48 -28.82
N GLU A 178 18.04 5.42 -28.36
CA GLU A 178 18.63 4.32 -27.56
C GLU A 178 17.94 4.17 -26.19
N ILE A 179 17.79 5.26 -25.44
CA ILE A 179 17.10 5.24 -24.14
C ILE A 179 15.60 5.03 -24.33
N ALA A 180 15.01 5.68 -25.34
CA ALA A 180 13.60 5.54 -25.67
C ALA A 180 13.23 4.08 -26.01
N GLN A 181 14.13 3.33 -26.65
CA GLN A 181 13.93 1.91 -26.93
C GLN A 181 13.77 1.10 -25.65
N VAL A 182 14.70 1.27 -24.71
CA VAL A 182 14.73 0.57 -23.43
C VAL A 182 13.47 0.89 -22.62
N VAL A 183 13.07 2.16 -22.58
CA VAL A 183 11.82 2.56 -21.92
C VAL A 183 10.63 1.89 -22.60
N PHE A 184 10.59 1.84 -23.92
CA PHE A 184 9.51 1.19 -24.69
C PHE A 184 9.45 -0.33 -24.54
N GLU A 185 10.59 -0.99 -24.32
CA GLU A 185 10.67 -2.41 -23.99
C GLU A 185 10.08 -2.69 -22.60
N THR A 186 10.29 -1.77 -21.65
CA THR A 186 9.74 -1.88 -20.29
C THR A 186 8.25 -1.51 -20.23
N TRP A 187 7.87 -0.38 -20.85
CA TRP A 187 6.50 0.13 -20.90
C TRP A 187 6.18 0.69 -22.28
N LYS A 188 5.14 0.16 -22.93
CA LYS A 188 4.69 0.60 -24.26
C LYS A 188 4.09 2.02 -24.29
N GLY A 189 3.86 2.64 -23.13
CA GLY A 189 3.29 3.97 -23.01
C GLY A 189 2.85 4.30 -21.58
N PRO A 190 2.28 5.50 -21.37
CA PRO A 190 1.88 5.99 -20.04
C PRO A 190 0.84 5.10 -19.35
N GLN A 191 -0.04 4.46 -20.11
CA GLN A 191 -1.05 3.53 -19.56
C GLN A 191 -0.40 2.28 -18.94
N ALA A 192 0.68 1.77 -19.55
CA ALA A 192 1.41 0.62 -19.02
C ALA A 192 2.19 1.00 -17.75
N LEU A 193 2.80 2.19 -17.73
CA LEU A 193 3.44 2.73 -16.53
C LEU A 193 2.42 2.91 -15.41
N LEU A 194 1.29 3.56 -15.70
CA LEU A 194 0.23 3.80 -14.72
C LEU A 194 -0.24 2.47 -14.11
N ARG A 195 -0.49 1.44 -14.92
CA ARG A 195 -0.91 0.13 -14.42
C ARG A 195 0.04 -0.46 -13.36
N ASP A 196 1.36 -0.29 -13.55
CA ASP A 196 2.36 -0.79 -12.62
C ASP A 196 2.41 0.00 -11.31
N ILE A 197 2.12 1.31 -11.36
CA ILE A 197 2.28 2.21 -10.22
C ILE A 197 0.97 2.63 -9.55
N ASN A 198 -0.19 2.36 -10.17
CA ASN A 198 -1.48 2.94 -9.77
C ASN A 198 -1.83 2.68 -8.31
N ARG A 199 -1.56 1.45 -7.83
CA ARG A 199 -1.82 1.04 -6.44
C ARG A 199 -1.01 1.84 -5.42
N TYR A 200 0.13 2.39 -5.84
CA TYR A 200 1.03 3.16 -4.99
C TYR A 200 0.84 4.67 -5.13
N LEU A 201 -0.07 5.12 -5.99
CA LEU A 201 -0.47 6.52 -6.10
C LEU A 201 -1.62 6.86 -5.16
N GLN A 202 -2.31 5.84 -4.62
CA GLN A 202 -3.42 5.97 -3.69
C GLN A 202 -2.91 5.91 -2.24
N GLY A 203 -3.60 6.61 -1.33
CA GLY A 203 -3.28 6.63 0.10
C GLY A 203 -1.85 7.12 0.41
N GLU A 204 -1.30 6.62 1.51
CA GLU A 204 0.08 6.93 1.92
C GLU A 204 1.10 6.40 0.92
N ALA A 205 2.16 7.18 0.70
CA ALA A 205 3.25 6.77 -0.18
C ALA A 205 4.04 5.64 0.47
N PRO A 206 4.27 4.51 -0.24
CA PRO A 206 5.07 3.43 0.31
C PRO A 206 6.54 3.86 0.46
N VAL A 207 7.19 3.35 1.50
CA VAL A 207 8.65 3.50 1.66
C VAL A 207 9.37 2.56 0.69
N ILE A 208 10.20 3.14 -0.18
CA ILE A 208 11.04 2.38 -1.11
C ILE A 208 12.28 1.91 -0.34
N LYS A 209 12.47 0.59 -0.23
CA LYS A 209 13.55 -0.01 0.59
C LYS A 209 14.96 0.35 0.11
N ALA A 210 15.14 0.42 -1.21
CA ALA A 210 16.41 0.75 -1.85
C ALA A 210 16.12 1.74 -2.98
N PRO A 211 15.93 3.04 -2.65
CA PRO A 211 15.71 4.03 -3.68
C PRO A 211 16.99 4.22 -4.51
N PRO A 212 16.88 4.52 -5.80
CA PRO A 212 18.01 4.99 -6.59
C PRO A 212 18.56 6.29 -5.97
N PRO A 213 19.86 6.61 -6.16
CA PRO A 213 20.41 7.92 -5.80
C PRO A 213 19.62 9.07 -6.43
N ASP A 214 19.44 10.17 -5.69
CA ASP A 214 18.60 11.30 -6.12
C ASP A 214 19.12 11.97 -7.40
N ASP A 215 20.44 11.98 -7.60
CA ASP A 215 21.14 12.59 -8.73
C ASP A 215 21.21 11.67 -9.97
N GLU A 216 20.88 10.39 -9.84
CA GLU A 216 21.02 9.43 -10.92
C GLU A 216 19.99 9.66 -12.03
N THR A 217 20.43 9.95 -13.26
CA THR A 217 19.55 10.20 -14.40
C THR A 217 19.31 8.94 -15.23
N LEU A 218 18.25 8.93 -16.06
CA LEU A 218 18.05 7.86 -17.04
C LEU A 218 19.25 7.72 -17.98
N ALA A 219 19.86 8.85 -18.37
CA ALA A 219 21.04 8.87 -19.21
C ALA A 219 22.26 8.24 -18.50
N SER A 220 22.52 8.60 -17.24
CA SER A 220 23.64 8.02 -16.49
C SER A 220 23.45 6.54 -16.21
N ARG A 221 22.26 6.11 -15.79
CA ARG A 221 21.94 4.68 -15.59
C ARG A 221 22.08 3.91 -16.89
N HIS A 222 21.56 4.44 -17.99
CA HIS A 222 21.68 3.81 -19.30
C HIS A 222 23.14 3.67 -19.73
N ALA A 223 23.93 4.74 -19.61
CA ALA A 223 25.36 4.70 -19.94
C ALA A 223 26.13 3.68 -19.09
N GLN A 224 25.85 3.57 -17.79
CA GLN A 224 26.47 2.57 -16.93
C GLN A 224 26.10 1.14 -17.34
N ILE A 225 24.83 0.87 -17.64
CA ILE A 225 24.39 -0.45 -18.09
C ILE A 225 25.04 -0.82 -19.42
N VAL A 226 25.03 0.09 -20.40
CA VAL A 226 25.63 -0.12 -21.72
C VAL A 226 27.13 -0.36 -21.60
N ALA A 227 27.86 0.47 -20.84
CA ALA A 227 29.29 0.31 -20.64
C ALA A 227 29.66 -1.04 -20.00
N ARG A 228 28.85 -1.55 -19.07
CA ARG A 228 29.04 -2.86 -18.47
C ARG A 228 28.81 -4.01 -19.46
N ILE A 229 27.77 -3.91 -20.29
CA ILE A 229 27.51 -4.88 -21.35
C ILE A 229 28.65 -4.87 -22.38
N ASP A 230 29.03 -3.69 -22.85
CA ASP A 230 30.08 -3.51 -23.86
C ASP A 230 31.45 -3.98 -23.36
N ALA A 231 31.76 -3.78 -22.08
CA ALA A 231 32.98 -4.32 -21.47
C ALA A 231 33.03 -5.86 -21.57
N VAL A 232 31.92 -6.56 -21.32
CA VAL A 232 31.84 -8.02 -21.47
C VAL A 232 31.90 -8.43 -22.94
N LYS A 233 31.24 -7.70 -23.85
CA LYS A 233 31.33 -7.95 -25.29
C LYS A 233 32.78 -7.82 -25.78
N GLN A 234 33.50 -6.79 -25.35
CA GLN A 234 34.91 -6.59 -25.71
C GLN A 234 35.78 -7.73 -25.20
N GLN A 235 35.68 -8.07 -23.91
CA GLN A 235 36.42 -9.21 -23.34
C GLN A 235 36.09 -10.54 -24.03
N TRP A 236 34.84 -10.71 -24.48
CA TRP A 236 34.44 -11.89 -25.25
C TRP A 236 35.16 -11.95 -26.60
N ARG A 237 35.16 -10.85 -27.37
CA ARG A 237 35.84 -10.77 -28.67
C ARG A 237 37.34 -11.05 -28.56
N ASP A 238 37.96 -10.54 -27.49
CA ASP A 238 39.40 -10.71 -27.26
C ASP A 238 39.76 -12.15 -26.86
N ALA A 239 38.89 -12.84 -26.09
CA ALA A 239 39.17 -14.16 -25.53
C ALA A 239 38.57 -15.33 -26.32
N VAL A 240 37.62 -15.11 -27.25
CA VAL A 240 36.86 -16.21 -27.90
C VAL A 240 37.76 -17.27 -28.54
N GLY A 241 38.89 -16.87 -29.12
CA GLY A 241 39.83 -17.77 -29.79
C GLY A 241 40.56 -18.73 -28.85
N GLU A 242 40.66 -18.42 -27.55
CA GLU A 242 41.34 -19.25 -26.55
C GLU A 242 40.36 -20.07 -25.68
N LEU A 243 39.06 -19.75 -25.69
CA LEU A 243 38.05 -20.41 -24.86
C LEU A 243 37.94 -21.92 -25.13
N ASP A 244 37.98 -22.36 -26.39
CA ASP A 244 37.87 -23.78 -26.74
C ASP A 244 39.03 -24.59 -26.15
N ALA A 245 40.26 -24.09 -26.27
CA ALA A 245 41.45 -24.74 -25.74
C ALA A 245 41.49 -24.74 -24.21
N LEU A 246 41.09 -23.62 -23.60
CA LEU A 246 41.02 -23.46 -22.15
C LEU A 246 39.98 -24.41 -21.53
N ILE A 247 38.81 -24.54 -22.16
CA ILE A 247 37.77 -25.47 -21.68
C ILE A 247 38.18 -26.92 -21.94
N GLU A 248 38.85 -27.25 -23.06
CA GLU A 248 39.32 -28.62 -23.32
C GLU A 248 40.43 -29.10 -22.41
N SER A 249 41.31 -28.20 -21.97
CA SER A 249 42.39 -28.54 -21.03
C SER A 249 41.92 -28.65 -19.57
N SER A 250 40.64 -28.34 -19.29
CA SER A 250 40.09 -28.31 -17.94
C SER A 250 39.42 -29.61 -17.49
N GLY A 251 39.09 -29.70 -16.20
CA GLY A 251 38.36 -30.80 -15.57
C GLY A 251 36.85 -30.85 -15.83
N ILE A 252 36.35 -30.11 -16.83
CA ILE A 252 34.92 -29.98 -17.10
C ILE A 252 34.26 -31.33 -17.45
N ASP A 253 33.04 -31.57 -16.96
CA ASP A 253 32.29 -32.79 -17.27
C ASP A 253 31.65 -32.69 -18.67
N ARG A 254 32.31 -33.29 -19.67
CA ARG A 254 31.81 -33.36 -21.06
C ARG A 254 30.46 -34.04 -21.24
N ARG A 255 29.96 -34.79 -20.25
CA ARG A 255 28.58 -35.31 -20.26
C ARG A 255 27.56 -34.20 -19.97
N LYS A 256 27.92 -33.23 -19.12
CA LYS A 256 27.09 -32.08 -18.74
C LYS A 256 27.32 -30.86 -19.62
N PHE A 257 28.52 -30.72 -20.20
CA PHE A 257 28.94 -29.63 -21.07
C PHE A 257 29.51 -30.19 -22.38
N ASN A 258 28.61 -30.59 -23.29
CA ASN A 258 29.00 -31.26 -24.53
C ASN A 258 29.52 -30.26 -25.59
N ARG A 259 30.36 -30.76 -26.50
CA ARG A 259 31.04 -29.95 -27.54
C ARG A 259 30.08 -29.33 -28.56
N SER A 260 29.01 -30.05 -28.92
CA SER A 260 28.05 -29.55 -29.92
C SER A 260 27.31 -28.32 -29.42
N ASN A 261 26.88 -28.32 -28.16
CA ASN A 261 26.23 -27.18 -27.54
C ASN A 261 27.21 -26.04 -27.27
N GLN A 262 28.44 -26.34 -26.84
CA GLN A 262 29.49 -25.34 -26.67
C GLN A 262 29.70 -24.53 -27.95
N ALA A 263 29.89 -25.18 -29.10
CA ALA A 263 30.08 -24.48 -30.37
C ALA A 263 28.89 -23.56 -30.72
N LYS A 264 27.65 -24.04 -30.53
CA LYS A 264 26.43 -23.25 -30.77
C LYS A 264 26.32 -22.05 -29.83
N TRP A 265 26.70 -22.23 -28.57
CA TRP A 265 26.66 -21.14 -27.59
C TRP A 265 27.73 -20.10 -27.89
N ILE A 266 28.96 -20.52 -28.23
CA ILE A 266 30.03 -19.61 -28.64
C ILE A 266 29.60 -18.82 -29.87
N GLU A 267 29.09 -19.47 -30.90
CA GLU A 267 28.59 -18.80 -32.11
C GLU A 267 27.52 -17.74 -31.77
N LYS A 268 26.54 -18.10 -30.94
CA LYS A 268 25.46 -17.19 -30.54
C LYS A 268 25.97 -15.98 -29.73
N ILE A 269 26.89 -16.20 -28.80
CA ILE A 269 27.43 -15.12 -27.97
C ILE A 269 28.38 -14.25 -28.78
N SER A 270 29.19 -14.82 -29.68
CA SER A 270 30.05 -14.06 -30.58
C SER A 270 29.24 -13.18 -31.52
N ALA A 271 28.15 -13.69 -32.10
CA ALA A 271 27.24 -12.87 -32.90
C ALA A 271 26.66 -11.69 -32.08
N TRP A 272 26.20 -11.95 -30.85
CA TRP A 272 25.74 -10.91 -29.93
C TRP A 272 26.84 -9.90 -29.54
N ALA A 273 28.08 -10.36 -29.40
CA ALA A 273 29.21 -9.51 -29.06
C ALA A 273 29.55 -8.53 -30.20
N GLU A 274 29.33 -8.90 -31.46
CA GLU A 274 29.53 -8.01 -32.61
C GLU A 274 28.37 -7.01 -32.80
N GLU A 275 27.19 -7.27 -32.25
CA GLU A 275 26.04 -6.37 -32.34
C GLU A 275 26.21 -5.13 -31.45
N GLU A 276 25.65 -4.00 -31.89
CA GLU A 276 25.57 -2.77 -31.09
C GLU A 276 24.59 -2.93 -29.91
N THR A 277 24.95 -2.42 -28.74
CA THR A 277 24.17 -2.59 -27.50
C THR A 277 22.96 -1.64 -27.45
N ASN A 278 21.88 -2.07 -28.08
CA ASN A 278 20.63 -1.32 -28.17
C ASN A 278 19.56 -1.75 -27.13
N SER A 279 19.76 -2.86 -26.44
CA SER A 279 18.84 -3.40 -25.42
C SER A 279 19.60 -3.96 -24.22
N TYR A 280 18.89 -4.21 -23.13
CA TYR A 280 19.46 -4.84 -21.92
C TYR A 280 19.30 -6.37 -21.91
N GLN A 281 18.89 -6.95 -23.04
CA GLN A 281 18.68 -8.38 -23.14
C GLN A 281 20.01 -9.09 -23.37
N LEU A 282 20.32 -10.04 -22.49
CA LEU A 282 21.48 -10.90 -22.60
C LEU A 282 21.08 -12.25 -23.23
N PRO A 283 21.92 -12.86 -24.07
CA PRO A 283 21.64 -14.19 -24.57
C PRO A 283 21.70 -15.20 -23.41
N GLU A 284 20.69 -16.07 -23.30
CA GLU A 284 20.64 -17.11 -22.24
C GLU A 284 21.88 -18.03 -22.22
N SER A 285 22.57 -18.14 -23.35
CA SER A 285 23.82 -18.89 -23.46
C SER A 285 24.99 -18.25 -22.70
N LEU A 286 24.95 -16.94 -22.43
CA LEU A 286 26.02 -16.21 -21.73
C LEU A 286 26.26 -16.77 -20.31
N GLU A 287 25.18 -17.13 -19.62
CA GLU A 287 25.23 -17.77 -18.30
C GLU A 287 26.06 -19.07 -18.31
N LYS A 288 26.15 -19.76 -19.45
CA LYS A 288 26.91 -21.02 -19.57
C LYS A 288 28.43 -20.82 -19.49
N PHE A 289 28.89 -19.57 -19.61
CA PHE A 289 30.28 -19.17 -19.48
C PHE A 289 30.53 -18.32 -18.23
N SER A 290 29.60 -18.32 -17.27
CA SER A 290 29.83 -17.72 -15.96
C SER A 290 30.75 -18.62 -15.12
N GLN A 291 31.60 -18.02 -14.27
CA GLN A 291 32.55 -18.79 -13.44
C GLN A 291 31.78 -19.76 -12.52
N ARG A 292 30.70 -19.29 -11.87
CA ARG A 292 29.80 -20.13 -11.07
C ARG A 292 29.20 -21.32 -11.84
N PHE A 293 28.78 -21.11 -13.10
CA PHE A 293 28.21 -22.19 -13.90
C PHE A 293 29.26 -23.24 -14.26
N LEU A 294 30.48 -22.81 -14.61
CA LEU A 294 31.57 -23.71 -14.96
C LEU A 294 32.05 -24.54 -13.76
N GLU A 295 32.04 -23.97 -12.55
CA GLU A 295 32.32 -24.69 -11.30
C GLU A 295 31.34 -25.85 -11.07
N ASP A 296 30.03 -25.62 -11.20
CA ASP A 296 29.00 -26.66 -11.06
C ASP A 296 29.12 -27.78 -12.11
N ARG A 297 29.70 -27.45 -13.28
CA ARG A 297 29.89 -28.39 -14.40
C ARG A 297 31.26 -29.05 -14.40
N THR A 298 32.13 -28.74 -13.45
CA THR A 298 33.44 -29.39 -13.29
C THR A 298 33.30 -30.68 -12.49
N LYS A 299 34.09 -31.72 -12.83
CA LYS A 299 34.09 -32.99 -12.08
C LYS A 299 34.65 -32.77 -10.66
N ALA A 300 34.20 -33.60 -9.70
CA ALA A 300 34.77 -33.59 -8.36
C ALA A 300 36.29 -33.88 -8.42
N GLY A 301 37.11 -32.95 -7.90
CA GLY A 301 38.57 -33.01 -7.94
C GLY A 301 39.21 -32.59 -9.27
N GLY A 302 38.43 -32.13 -10.25
CA GLY A 302 38.95 -31.55 -11.50
C GLY A 302 39.22 -30.05 -11.36
N GLU A 303 40.19 -29.54 -12.13
CA GLU A 303 40.46 -28.10 -12.19
C GLU A 303 39.43 -27.38 -13.07
N THR A 304 38.71 -26.43 -12.49
CA THR A 304 37.73 -25.62 -13.21
C THR A 304 38.43 -24.65 -14.16
N PRO A 305 37.95 -24.48 -15.41
CA PRO A 305 38.46 -23.46 -16.32
C PRO A 305 38.28 -22.07 -15.70
N ARG A 306 39.36 -21.29 -15.61
CA ARG A 306 39.35 -19.93 -15.07
C ARG A 306 39.81 -18.93 -16.12
N HIS A 307 39.07 -17.86 -16.26
CA HIS A 307 39.39 -16.75 -17.14
C HIS A 307 38.73 -15.46 -16.62
N PRO A 308 39.38 -14.27 -16.72
CA PRO A 308 38.77 -13.00 -16.29
C PRO A 308 37.38 -12.74 -16.90
N LEU A 309 37.15 -13.19 -18.13
CA LEU A 309 35.84 -13.11 -18.79
C LEU A 309 34.72 -13.82 -18.01
N PHE A 310 34.99 -14.98 -17.40
CA PHE A 310 33.97 -15.76 -16.69
C PHE A 310 33.52 -15.06 -15.40
N GLU A 311 34.46 -14.38 -14.74
CA GLU A 311 34.19 -13.54 -13.57
C GLU A 311 33.46 -12.25 -13.97
N ALA A 312 33.83 -11.63 -15.09
CA ALA A 312 33.13 -10.47 -15.62
C ALA A 312 31.67 -10.79 -16.01
N ILE A 313 31.41 -11.97 -16.58
CA ILE A 313 30.06 -12.47 -16.85
C ILE A 313 29.27 -12.64 -15.55
N ASP A 314 29.86 -13.22 -14.50
CA ASP A 314 29.21 -13.35 -13.20
C ASP A 314 28.83 -11.98 -12.60
N GLN A 315 29.72 -10.97 -12.69
CA GLN A 315 29.44 -9.61 -12.24
C GLN A 315 28.32 -8.94 -13.06
N LEU A 316 28.28 -9.15 -14.37
CA LEU A 316 27.22 -8.63 -15.23
C LEU A 316 25.85 -9.25 -14.87
N LEU A 317 25.82 -10.56 -14.61
CA LEU A 317 24.60 -11.30 -14.27
C LEU A 317 24.12 -11.07 -12.83
N ALA A 318 25.02 -10.67 -11.93
CA ALA A 318 24.69 -10.45 -10.51
C ALA A 318 23.88 -9.17 -10.26
N GLU A 319 24.06 -8.14 -11.08
CA GLU A 319 23.37 -6.86 -10.88
C GLU A 319 22.25 -6.66 -11.91
N PRO A 320 21.06 -6.19 -11.50
CA PRO A 320 19.96 -5.97 -12.42
C PRO A 320 20.27 -4.94 -13.50
N LEU A 321 20.14 -5.33 -14.77
CA LEU A 321 20.22 -4.43 -15.92
C LEU A 321 18.85 -3.81 -16.17
N SER A 322 18.47 -2.81 -15.36
CA SER A 322 17.15 -2.20 -15.44
C SER A 322 17.16 -0.69 -15.14
N ILE A 323 16.23 0.01 -15.80
CA ILE A 323 15.85 1.40 -15.50
C ILE A 323 14.53 1.46 -14.71
N ARG A 324 13.97 0.30 -14.35
CA ARG A 324 12.59 0.20 -13.86
C ARG A 324 12.40 0.89 -12.52
N ASP A 325 13.26 0.58 -11.56
CA ASP A 325 13.31 1.19 -10.23
C ASP A 325 13.44 2.71 -10.32
N LEU A 326 14.32 3.19 -11.20
CA LEU A 326 14.59 4.60 -11.39
C LEU A 326 13.37 5.36 -11.91
N VAL A 327 12.74 4.86 -12.98
CA VAL A 327 11.55 5.49 -13.56
C VAL A 327 10.36 5.42 -12.60
N ILE A 328 10.13 4.26 -11.95
CA ILE A 328 9.00 4.12 -11.00
C ILE A 328 9.15 5.10 -9.85
N THR A 329 10.34 5.21 -9.25
CA THR A 329 10.58 6.10 -8.11
C THR A 329 10.26 7.55 -8.47
N ARG A 330 10.77 8.02 -9.62
CA ARG A 330 10.52 9.38 -10.11
C ARG A 330 9.06 9.61 -10.49
N ALA A 331 8.45 8.66 -11.19
CA ALA A 331 7.05 8.73 -11.58
C ALA A 331 6.13 8.82 -10.35
N LEU A 332 6.37 8.02 -9.31
CA LEU A 332 5.58 8.05 -8.08
C LEU A 332 5.62 9.41 -7.40
N ALA A 333 6.81 9.98 -7.22
CA ALA A 333 6.98 11.28 -6.58
C ALA A 333 6.28 12.39 -7.37
N GLU A 334 6.58 12.48 -8.67
CA GLU A 334 6.12 13.58 -9.51
C GLU A 334 4.63 13.51 -9.86
N ILE A 335 4.10 12.30 -10.11
CA ILE A 335 2.67 12.12 -10.40
C ILE A 335 1.84 12.46 -9.16
N ARG A 336 2.27 12.04 -7.95
CA ARG A 336 1.59 12.41 -6.70
C ARG A 336 1.56 13.93 -6.50
N GLU A 337 2.69 14.61 -6.72
CA GLU A 337 2.75 16.06 -6.62
C GLU A 337 1.87 16.75 -7.67
N THR A 338 1.89 16.27 -8.91
CA THR A 338 1.09 16.84 -10.01
C THR A 338 -0.39 16.69 -9.75
N VAL A 339 -0.83 15.52 -9.28
CA VAL A 339 -2.23 15.28 -8.86
C VAL A 339 -2.59 16.19 -7.69
N ALA A 340 -1.73 16.34 -6.69
CA ALA A 340 -1.98 17.21 -5.54
C ALA A 340 -2.11 18.70 -5.94
N ARG A 341 -1.23 19.19 -6.83
CA ARG A 341 -1.29 20.57 -7.34
C ARG A 341 -2.57 20.82 -8.14
N GLU A 342 -2.96 19.87 -8.97
CA GLU A 342 -4.16 20.01 -9.80
C GLU A 342 -5.44 20.01 -8.95
N LYS A 343 -5.52 19.18 -7.91
CA LYS A 343 -6.63 19.22 -6.93
C LYS A 343 -6.71 20.57 -6.21
N ARG A 344 -5.59 21.09 -5.72
CA ARG A 344 -5.53 22.41 -5.08
C ARG A 344 -6.00 23.51 -6.04
N ARG A 345 -5.60 23.45 -7.31
CA ARG A 345 -6.02 24.41 -8.34
C ARG A 345 -7.53 24.38 -8.58
N ARG A 346 -8.14 23.20 -8.54
CA ARG A 346 -9.58 23.01 -8.74
C ARG A 346 -10.42 23.21 -7.47
N GLY A 347 -9.80 23.31 -6.29
CA GLY A 347 -10.50 23.32 -5.01
C GLY A 347 -11.15 21.97 -4.67
N GLU A 348 -10.57 20.87 -5.18
CA GLU A 348 -11.10 19.52 -5.03
C GLU A 348 -10.45 18.78 -3.86
N LEU A 349 -11.25 18.00 -3.13
CA LEU A 349 -10.79 17.06 -2.10
C LEU A 349 -11.23 15.65 -2.47
N VAL A 350 -10.39 14.66 -2.15
CA VAL A 350 -10.73 13.26 -2.36
C VAL A 350 -10.72 12.53 -1.04
N LEU A 351 -11.76 11.73 -0.85
CA LEU A 351 -11.82 10.74 0.21
C LEU A 351 -10.79 9.66 -0.11
N MET A 352 -9.78 9.50 0.74
CA MET A 352 -8.89 8.34 0.65
C MET A 352 -9.76 7.08 0.72
N THR A 353 -9.95 6.40 -0.41
CA THR A 353 -10.57 5.08 -0.44
C THR A 353 -9.62 4.14 0.31
N CYS A 354 -10.02 3.70 1.50
CA CYS A 354 -9.30 2.70 2.28
C CYS A 354 -9.27 1.35 1.55
#